data_AF-A0A7W9Z5B2-F1
#
_entry.id   AF-A0A7W9Z5B2-F1
#
_cell.length_a   1.000
_cell.length_b   1.000
_cell.length_c   1.000
_cell.angle_alpha   90.00
_cell.angle_beta   90.00
_cell.angle_gamma   90.00
#
_symmetry.space_group_name_H-M   'P 1'
#
loop_
_entity.id
_entity.type
_entity.pdbx_description
1 polymer ?
#
loop_
_entity_poly.entity_id
_entity_poly.type
_entity_poly.pdbx_seq_one_letter_code
_entity_poly.pdbx_strand_id
1 'polypeptide(L)' 'MSIQFNSALNTHTATDRYGVVLAIYDPAVHCTLADFRVAARSLLGG' A
#
# COMPACT_ATOMS: atom_id res chain seq x y z
N MET A 1 8.50 5.15 -4.14
CA MET A 1 7.41 4.50 -3.39
C MET A 1 7.96 3.30 -2.67
N SER A 2 7.68 3.16 -1.38
CA SER A 2 7.96 1.95 -0.62
C SER A 2 6.64 1.37 -0.09
N ILE A 3 6.59 0.06 0.09
CA ILE A 3 5.49 -0.61 0.79
C ILE A 3 6.07 -1.20 2.06
N GLN A 4 5.44 -0.88 3.18
CA GLN A 4 5.85 -1.34 4.50
C GLN A 4 4.69 -2.09 5.15
N PHE A 5 5.00 -3.18 5.84
CA PHE A 5 4.04 -3.90 6.65
C PHE A 5 3.95 -3.26 8.04
N ASN A 6 2.73 -2.89 8.44
CA ASN A 6 2.41 -2.46 9.79
C ASN A 6 1.86 -3.66 10.56
N SER A 7 2.68 -4.21 11.47
CA SER A 7 2.31 -5.38 12.28
C SER A 7 1.24 -5.07 13.33
N ALA A 8 1.15 -3.83 13.83
CA ALA A 8 0.16 -3.45 14.84
C ALA A 8 -1.27 -3.44 14.28
N LEU A 9 -1.41 -3.11 13.00
CA LEU A 9 -2.69 -3.04 12.31
C LEU A 9 -2.89 -4.20 11.31
N ASN A 10 -1.91 -5.09 11.19
CA ASN A 10 -1.86 -6.14 10.16
C ASN A 10 -2.08 -5.62 8.73
N THR A 11 -1.66 -4.40 8.42
CA THR A 11 -1.91 -3.74 7.12
C THR A 11 -0.62 -3.47 6.36
N HIS A 12 -0.70 -3.32 5.04
CA HIS A 12 0.41 -2.82 4.23
C HIS A 12 0.13 -1.36 3.87
N THR A 13 1.14 -0.50 4.05
CA THR A 13 1.03 0.93 3.73
C THR A 13 1.98 1.26 2.60
N ALA A 14 1.47 1.93 1.57
CA ALA A 14 2.27 2.48 0.48
C ALA A 14 2.57 3.96 0.79
N THR A 15 3.85 4.33 0.78
CA THR A 15 4.30 5.69 1.04
C THR A 15 5.14 6.25 -0.11
N ASP A 16 5.06 7.56 -0.31
CA ASP A 16 5.90 8.28 -1.26
C ASP A 16 7.31 8.58 -0.69
N ARG A 17 8.13 9.31 -1.45
CA ARG A 17 9.49 9.68 -1.03
C ARG A 17 9.55 10.71 0.11
N TYR A 18 8.43 11.40 0.37
CA TYR A 18 8.29 12.42 1.40
C TYR A 18 7.62 11.86 2.67
N GLY A 19 7.24 10.58 2.68
CA GLY A 19 6.58 9.91 3.80
C GLY A 19 5.05 10.05 3.78
N VAL A 20 4.45 10.57 2.71
CA VAL A 20 3.00 10.67 2.56
C VAL A 20 2.41 9.29 2.30
N VAL A 21 1.37 8.92 3.05
CA VAL A 21 0.62 7.69 2.86
C VAL A 21 -0.28 7.83 1.63
N LEU A 22 -0.07 6.97 0.64
CA LEU A 22 -0.82 6.96 -0.61
C LEU A 22 -1.98 5.96 -0.59
N ALA A 23 -1.76 4.79 0.03
CA ALA A 23 -2.76 3.74 0.11
C ALA A 23 -2.48 2.81 1.30
N ILE A 24 -3.54 2.22 1.85
CA ILE A 24 -3.50 1.24 2.93
C ILE A 24 -4.24 -0.01 2.45
N TYR A 25 -3.59 -1.17 2.57
CA TYR A 25 -4.16 -2.47 2.30
C TYR A 25 -4.37 -3.23 3.59
N ASP A 26 -5.61 -3.63 3.82
CA ASP A 26 -5.97 -4.58 4.87
C ASP A 26 -6.15 -5.97 4.23
N PRO A 27 -5.32 -6.97 4.57
CA PRO A 27 -5.44 -8.33 4.06
C PRO A 27 -6.74 -9.03 4.46
N ALA A 28 -7.48 -8.53 5.45
CA ALA A 28 -8.81 -9.04 5.78
C ALA A 28 -9.90 -8.58 4.80
N VAL A 29 -9.64 -7.52 4.03
CA VAL A 29 -10.60 -6.91 3.09
C VAL A 29 -10.18 -7.25 1.66
N HIS A 30 -10.82 -8.29 1.12
CA HIS A 30 -10.66 -8.88 -0.22
C HIS A 30 -9.88 -8.04 -1.27
N CYS A 31 -8.56 -8.18 -1.31
CA CYS A 31 -7.72 -8.12 -2.51
C CYS A 31 -6.37 -8.82 -2.21
N THR A 32 -5.57 -9.16 -3.22
CA THR A 32 -4.23 -9.70 -2.97
C THR A 32 -3.21 -8.57 -2.80
N LEU A 33 -2.09 -8.83 -2.12
CA LEU A 33 -0.99 -7.86 -2.04
C LEU A 33 -0.47 -7.44 -3.44
N ALA A 34 -0.60 -8.32 -4.44
CA ALA A 34 -0.24 -8.01 -5.81
C ALA A 34 -1.16 -6.93 -6.41
N ASP A 35 -2.48 -7.05 -6.20
CA ASP A 35 -3.46 -6.05 -6.64
C ASP A 35 -3.21 -4.70 -5.98
N PHE A 36 -2.90 -4.71 -4.68
CA PHE A 36 -2.52 -3.50 -3.95
C PHE A 36 -1.28 -2.82 -4.54
N ARG A 37 -0.24 -3.60 -4.91
CA ARG A 37 0.98 -3.06 -5.53
C ARG A 37 0.68 -2.38 -6.87
N VAL A 38 -0.21 -2.97 -7.67
CA VAL A 38 -0.63 -2.41 -8.97
C VAL A 38 -1.39 -1.10 -8.75
N ALA A 39 -2.37 -1.09 -7.85
CA ALA A 39 -3.15 0.11 -7.52
C ALA A 39 -2.29 1.23 -6.92
N ALA A 40 -1.34 0.90 -6.03
CA ALA A 40 -0.42 1.87 -5.46
C ALA A 40 0.51 2.48 -6.51
N ARG A 41 0.92 1.72 -7.53
CA ARG A 41 1.68 2.25 -8.67
C ARG A 41 0.87 3.19 -9.54
N SER A 42 -0.40 2.90 -9.81
CA SER A 42 -1.23 3.79 -10.65
C SER A 42 -1.46 5.17 -10.02
N LEU A 43 -1.46 5.25 -8.67
CA LEU A 43 -1.60 6.52 -7.94
C LEU A 43 -0.43 7.49 -8.14
N LEU A 44 0.73 6.99 -8.57
CA LEU A 44 1.93 7.80 -8.78
C LEU A 44 2.06 8.32 -10.22
N GLY A 45 1.07 8.04 -11.08
CA GLY A 45 1.19 8.22 -12.52
C GLY A 45 2.05 7.10 -13.10
N GLY A 46 1.39 6.11 -13.73
CA GLY A 46 2.07 5.13 -14.57
C GLY A 46 2.71 5.77 -15.79
#